data_AF-A0A848FFD9-F1
#
_entry.id   AF-A0A848FFD9-F1
#
_cell.length_a   1.000
_cell.length_b   1.000
_cell.length_c   1.000
_cell.angle_alpha   90.00
_cell.angle_beta   90.00
_cell.angle_gamma   90.00
#
_symmetry.space_group_name_H-M   'P 1'
#
loop_
_entity.id
_entity.type
_entity.pdbx_description
1 polymer ?
#
loop_
_entity_poly.entity_id
_entity_poly.type
_entity_poly.pdbx_seq_one_letter_code
_entity_poly.pdbx_strand_id
1 'polypeptide(L)'
;MSTADEIFEEVRNSFLETNSRRRRRFLPGLLIAMMNLVRGVRGHDGRFSSMAEFYAAYPRQTVTADGGRANTLIISIPGENRTQSIRPYYEAFVRWLRIDNKRLDYPKAAPHATQAWGDYQHWLESFLPMTDESLDTLEQRVKAFVLEQLPAHVRDTSALRREPLRFSLFLQNFDLSTSRHRGEKSGAAYQGTVFGYIRADAAHLQIETARVRSAGKREGRIGDIDALNGQQLVISAEVKQYIIKEDEVPDFEDFATQVANEGALGLVVALDFTPTARTALKSMGLEPLSRSDMQSHVRLWDALKQRVAVEALLYYVTRIEQNAPLRDRVMAFFADIEAQTAAAAAGTAELPEPTADLEVISEPAAIEAPAVTAEPAEQPPRSEQG
;
A
#
# COMPACT_ATOMS: atom_id res chain seq x y z
N MET A 1 -30.21 14.79 -40.90
CA MET A 1 -29.82 15.32 -39.58
C MET A 1 -30.74 14.71 -38.56
N SER A 2 -30.18 14.15 -37.49
CA SER A 2 -30.95 13.54 -36.40
C SER A 2 -31.28 14.60 -35.35
N THR A 3 -32.45 14.52 -34.75
CA THR A 3 -32.82 15.37 -33.62
C THR A 3 -32.10 14.93 -32.34
N ALA A 4 -32.06 15.78 -31.31
CA ALA A 4 -31.49 15.41 -30.01
C ALA A 4 -32.20 14.19 -29.39
N ASP A 5 -33.52 14.06 -29.61
CA ASP A 5 -34.30 12.89 -29.17
C ASP A 5 -33.89 11.61 -29.90
N GLU A 6 -33.72 11.67 -31.22
CA GLU A 6 -33.29 10.51 -32.01
C GLU A 6 -31.89 10.04 -31.60
N ILE A 7 -30.96 10.97 -31.37
CA ILE A 7 -29.61 10.65 -30.88
C ILE A 7 -29.67 10.01 -29.49
N PHE A 8 -30.47 10.56 -28.59
CA PHE A 8 -30.65 9.99 -27.25
C PHE A 8 -31.20 8.56 -27.31
N GLU A 9 -32.25 8.33 -28.11
CA GLU A 9 -32.85 7.00 -28.26
C GLU A 9 -31.89 6.01 -28.93
N GLU A 10 -31.06 6.44 -29.89
CA GLU A 10 -30.00 5.61 -30.48
C GLU A 10 -28.99 5.14 -29.40
N VAL A 11 -28.52 6.06 -28.55
CA VAL A 11 -27.60 5.75 -27.45
C VAL A 11 -28.27 4.82 -26.44
N ARG A 12 -29.51 5.12 -26.04
CA ARG A 12 -30.28 4.33 -25.09
C ARG A 12 -30.46 2.90 -25.57
N ASN A 13 -30.93 2.71 -26.80
CA ASN A 13 -31.18 1.39 -27.38
C ASN A 13 -29.88 0.57 -27.50
N SER A 14 -28.80 1.20 -27.94
CA SER A 14 -27.48 0.55 -28.03
C SER A 14 -26.88 0.19 -26.68
N PHE A 15 -27.18 0.99 -25.64
CA PHE A 15 -26.74 0.74 -24.27
C PHE A 15 -27.49 -0.43 -23.63
N LEU A 16 -28.81 -0.49 -23.85
CA LEU A 16 -29.73 -1.51 -23.31
C LEU A 16 -29.79 -2.80 -24.13
N GLU A 17 -29.16 -2.83 -25.30
CA GLU A 17 -29.14 -4.01 -26.18
C GLU A 17 -28.82 -5.31 -25.43
N THR A 18 -29.67 -6.31 -25.63
CA THR A 18 -29.59 -7.61 -24.98
C THR A 18 -28.45 -8.46 -25.55
N ASN A 19 -28.16 -8.32 -26.85
CA ASN A 19 -27.07 -9.02 -27.50
C ASN A 19 -25.72 -8.38 -27.13
N SER A 20 -24.92 -9.08 -26.33
CA SER A 20 -23.63 -8.60 -25.85
C SER A 20 -22.65 -8.18 -26.95
N ARG A 21 -22.74 -8.76 -28.16
CA ARG A 21 -21.89 -8.41 -29.31
C ARG A 21 -22.30 -7.10 -29.97
N ARG A 22 -23.58 -6.71 -29.86
CA ARG A 22 -24.14 -5.47 -30.41
C ARG A 22 -24.25 -4.36 -29.37
N ARG A 23 -24.27 -4.71 -28.08
CA ARG A 23 -24.31 -3.74 -26.98
C ARG A 23 -23.10 -2.82 -27.00
N ARG A 24 -23.35 -1.52 -26.86
CA ARG A 24 -22.33 -0.46 -26.86
C ARG A 24 -22.45 0.41 -25.62
N ARG A 25 -22.04 -0.13 -24.47
CA ARG A 25 -22.07 0.59 -23.18
C ARG A 25 -21.19 1.85 -23.13
N PHE A 26 -20.30 2.03 -24.09
CA PHE A 26 -19.40 3.19 -24.16
C PHE A 26 -20.02 4.41 -24.86
N LEU A 27 -21.16 4.26 -25.55
CA LEU A 27 -21.73 5.35 -26.37
C LEU A 27 -22.10 6.61 -25.60
N PRO A 28 -22.64 6.57 -24.37
CA PRO A 28 -22.90 7.77 -23.61
C PRO A 28 -21.68 8.69 -23.48
N GLY A 29 -20.52 8.09 -23.18
CA GLY A 29 -19.26 8.82 -23.08
C GLY A 29 -18.73 9.27 -24.43
N LEU A 30 -18.92 8.48 -25.50
CA LEU A 30 -18.51 8.87 -26.85
C LEU A 30 -19.33 10.07 -27.34
N LEU A 31 -20.65 10.04 -27.14
CA LEU A 31 -21.57 11.10 -27.49
C LEU A 31 -21.18 12.41 -26.80
N ILE A 32 -21.04 12.40 -25.47
CA ILE A 32 -20.64 13.57 -24.68
C ILE A 32 -19.25 14.08 -25.10
N ALA A 33 -18.33 13.18 -25.42
CA ALA A 33 -17.00 13.57 -25.90
C ALA A 33 -17.04 14.30 -27.25
N MET A 34 -17.89 13.85 -28.17
CA MET A 34 -18.09 14.48 -29.48
C MET A 34 -18.81 15.82 -29.37
N MET A 35 -19.82 15.93 -28.51
CA MET A 35 -20.48 17.22 -28.20
C MET A 35 -19.49 18.23 -27.64
N ASN A 36 -18.69 17.83 -26.63
CA ASN A 36 -17.70 18.70 -26.01
C ASN A 36 -16.57 19.11 -26.96
N LEU A 37 -16.23 18.27 -27.95
CA LEU A 37 -15.31 18.66 -29.00
C LEU A 37 -15.87 19.83 -29.83
N VAL A 38 -17.11 19.72 -30.31
CA VAL A 38 -17.76 20.76 -31.13
C VAL A 38 -17.99 22.04 -30.31
N ARG A 39 -18.42 21.92 -29.05
CA ARG A 39 -18.56 23.06 -28.11
C ARG A 39 -17.24 23.75 -27.82
N GLY A 40 -16.15 22.99 -27.63
CA GLY A 40 -14.83 23.52 -27.32
C GLY A 40 -14.26 24.47 -28.38
N VAL A 41 -14.73 24.37 -29.63
CA VAL A 41 -14.38 25.29 -30.74
C VAL A 41 -15.53 26.19 -31.18
N ARG A 42 -16.66 26.18 -30.44
CA ARG A 42 -17.90 26.89 -30.80
C ARG A 42 -18.32 26.61 -32.25
N GLY A 43 -18.34 25.33 -32.61
CA GLY A 43 -18.73 24.86 -33.94
C GLY A 43 -20.20 24.53 -34.11
N HIS A 44 -21.04 24.88 -33.12
CA HIS A 44 -22.48 24.66 -33.13
C HIS A 44 -23.22 25.99 -33.38
N ASP A 45 -24.52 26.05 -33.08
CA ASP A 45 -25.38 27.24 -33.22
C ASP A 45 -25.49 27.76 -34.66
N GLY A 46 -25.48 26.84 -35.63
CA GLY A 46 -25.65 27.15 -37.05
C GLY A 46 -24.44 27.83 -37.71
N ARG A 47 -23.29 27.92 -37.01
CA ARG A 47 -22.06 28.51 -37.56
C ARG A 47 -21.54 27.82 -38.82
N PHE A 48 -21.79 26.52 -38.93
CA PHE A 48 -21.41 25.70 -40.08
C PHE A 48 -22.64 24.94 -40.58
N SER A 49 -22.85 24.96 -41.89
CA SER A 49 -23.97 24.27 -42.53
C SER A 49 -23.69 22.79 -42.79
N SER A 50 -22.40 22.39 -42.74
CA SER A 50 -21.96 21.02 -42.99
C SER A 50 -20.64 20.67 -42.28
N MET A 51 -20.34 19.38 -42.15
CA MET A 51 -19.05 18.92 -41.63
C MET A 51 -17.88 19.26 -42.56
N ALA A 52 -18.13 19.42 -43.86
CA ALA A 52 -17.10 19.89 -44.79
C ALA A 52 -16.65 21.31 -44.46
N GLU A 53 -17.60 22.21 -44.18
CA GLU A 53 -17.29 23.58 -43.71
C GLU A 53 -16.62 23.58 -42.34
N PHE A 54 -17.11 22.76 -41.40
CA PHE A 54 -16.50 22.61 -40.09
C PHE A 54 -15.05 22.15 -40.19
N TYR A 55 -14.75 21.14 -41.01
CA TYR A 55 -13.38 20.65 -41.21
C TYR A 55 -12.50 21.58 -42.04
N ALA A 56 -13.08 22.46 -42.86
CA ALA A 56 -12.30 23.53 -43.50
C ALA A 56 -11.77 24.53 -42.47
N ALA A 57 -12.60 24.87 -41.45
CA ALA A 57 -12.18 25.75 -40.35
C ALA A 57 -11.31 25.04 -39.30
N TYR A 58 -11.60 23.77 -39.02
CA TYR A 58 -10.92 22.94 -38.01
C TYR A 58 -10.45 21.62 -38.62
N PRO A 59 -9.32 21.62 -39.36
CA PRO A 59 -8.88 20.45 -40.12
C PRO A 59 -8.69 19.21 -39.25
N ARG A 60 -9.34 18.12 -39.64
CA ARG A 60 -9.15 16.81 -39.01
C ARG A 60 -7.72 16.34 -39.20
N GLN A 61 -7.11 15.88 -38.12
CA GLN A 61 -5.80 15.24 -38.16
C GLN A 61 -5.95 13.75 -38.48
N THR A 62 -5.16 13.27 -39.45
CA THR A 62 -5.08 11.86 -39.84
C THR A 62 -3.83 11.16 -39.31
N VAL A 63 -2.89 11.93 -38.78
CA VAL A 63 -1.62 11.50 -38.22
C VAL A 63 -1.49 12.05 -36.78
N THR A 64 -0.94 11.26 -35.86
CA THR A 64 -0.62 11.70 -34.49
C THR A 64 0.69 12.50 -34.46
N ALA A 65 0.98 13.18 -33.35
CA ALA A 65 2.26 13.88 -33.17
C ALA A 65 3.48 12.96 -33.38
N ASP A 66 3.36 11.68 -33.02
CA ASP A 66 4.40 10.66 -33.16
C ASP A 66 4.45 10.00 -34.56
N GLY A 67 3.74 10.53 -35.56
CA GLY A 67 3.75 10.03 -36.93
C GLY A 67 2.86 8.79 -37.20
N GLY A 68 2.12 8.30 -36.20
CA GLY A 68 1.20 7.17 -36.35
C GLY A 68 -0.16 7.57 -36.93
N ARG A 69 -0.96 6.61 -37.41
CA ARG A 69 -2.34 6.88 -37.87
C ARG A 69 -3.23 7.33 -36.71
N ALA A 70 -3.89 8.48 -36.84
CA ALA A 70 -4.86 8.96 -35.87
C ALA A 70 -6.13 8.11 -35.91
N ASN A 71 -6.34 7.30 -34.87
CA ASN A 71 -7.51 6.41 -34.77
C ASN A 71 -8.66 7.02 -33.94
N THR A 72 -8.46 8.17 -33.29
CA THR A 72 -9.51 8.94 -32.60
C THR A 72 -9.81 10.21 -33.39
N LEU A 73 -10.96 10.83 -33.16
CA LEU A 73 -11.24 12.15 -33.74
C LEU A 73 -10.33 13.21 -33.10
N ILE A 74 -9.54 13.87 -33.93
CA ILE A 74 -8.64 14.98 -33.58
C ILE A 74 -8.83 16.08 -34.61
N ILE A 75 -9.01 17.32 -34.15
CA ILE A 75 -9.06 18.52 -35.00
C ILE A 75 -7.89 19.44 -34.66
N SER A 76 -7.39 20.16 -35.66
CA SER A 76 -6.49 21.29 -35.46
C SER A 76 -7.27 22.57 -35.21
N ILE A 77 -6.72 23.45 -34.38
CA ILE A 77 -7.24 24.79 -34.09
C ILE A 77 -6.17 25.77 -34.59
N PRO A 78 -6.24 26.21 -35.87
CA PRO A 78 -5.16 26.97 -36.50
C PRO A 78 -4.80 28.27 -35.76
N GLY A 79 -5.79 28.97 -35.21
CA GLY A 79 -5.59 30.22 -34.47
C GLY A 79 -4.88 30.07 -33.13
N GLU A 80 -4.75 28.84 -32.60
CA GLU A 80 -4.16 28.57 -31.29
C GLU A 80 -2.96 27.60 -31.37
N ASN A 81 -2.57 27.20 -32.59
CA ASN A 81 -1.50 26.23 -32.86
C ASN A 81 -1.55 24.98 -31.96
N ARG A 82 -2.76 24.46 -31.69
CA ARG A 82 -3.00 23.27 -30.88
C ARG A 82 -3.99 22.33 -31.56
N THR A 83 -4.06 21.11 -31.05
CA THR A 83 -5.08 20.13 -31.45
C THR A 83 -6.05 19.87 -30.32
N GLN A 84 -7.24 19.38 -30.67
CA GLN A 84 -8.26 18.95 -29.73
C GLN A 84 -8.76 17.56 -30.11
N SER A 85 -8.83 16.66 -29.14
CA SER A 85 -9.22 15.26 -29.32
C SER A 85 -10.45 14.94 -28.48
N ILE A 86 -11.27 13.99 -28.93
CA ILE A 86 -12.41 13.50 -28.13
C ILE A 86 -11.95 12.65 -26.92
N ARG A 87 -10.72 12.12 -26.91
CA ARG A 87 -10.28 11.21 -25.86
C ARG A 87 -10.25 11.83 -24.45
N PRO A 88 -9.66 13.02 -24.23
CA PRO A 88 -9.73 13.70 -22.94
C PRO A 88 -11.16 13.91 -22.43
N TYR A 89 -12.10 14.27 -23.31
CA TYR A 89 -13.51 14.45 -22.92
C TYR A 89 -14.19 13.13 -22.54
N TYR A 90 -13.91 12.05 -23.28
CA TYR A 90 -14.39 10.71 -22.91
C TYR A 90 -13.86 10.29 -21.53
N GLU A 91 -12.58 10.51 -21.26
CA GLU A 91 -11.96 10.19 -19.98
C GLU A 91 -12.53 11.04 -18.83
N ALA A 92 -12.82 12.31 -19.07
CA ALA A 92 -13.50 13.17 -18.11
C ALA A 92 -14.90 12.62 -17.75
N PHE A 93 -15.69 12.19 -18.73
CA PHE A 93 -16.98 11.56 -18.49
C PHE A 93 -16.85 10.23 -17.71
N VAL A 94 -15.90 9.37 -18.11
CA VAL A 94 -15.62 8.11 -17.39
C VAL A 94 -15.21 8.37 -15.94
N ARG A 95 -14.39 9.38 -15.69
CA ARG A 95 -14.00 9.80 -14.34
C ARG A 95 -15.22 10.25 -13.55
N TRP A 96 -16.00 11.18 -14.07
CA TRP A 96 -17.23 11.66 -13.44
C TRP A 96 -18.17 10.50 -13.06
N LEU A 97 -18.33 9.54 -13.96
CA LEU A 97 -19.24 8.43 -13.76
C LEU A 97 -18.71 7.38 -12.76
N ARG A 98 -17.45 6.95 -12.92
CA ARG A 98 -16.85 5.88 -12.11
C ARG A 98 -16.34 6.36 -10.75
N ILE A 99 -15.73 7.54 -10.70
CA ILE A 99 -15.08 8.07 -9.51
C ILE A 99 -16.06 8.89 -8.68
N ASP A 100 -16.75 9.85 -9.30
CA ASP A 100 -17.59 10.78 -8.54
C ASP A 100 -18.95 10.14 -8.22
N ASN A 101 -19.49 9.34 -9.16
CA ASN A 101 -20.79 8.67 -9.03
C ASN A 101 -20.71 7.16 -8.74
N LYS A 102 -19.51 6.60 -8.56
CA LYS A 102 -19.29 5.20 -8.17
C LYS A 102 -19.93 4.15 -9.10
N ARG A 103 -20.17 4.47 -10.38
CA ARG A 103 -20.72 3.52 -11.37
C ARG A 103 -19.61 2.69 -12.00
N LEU A 104 -19.04 1.76 -11.24
CA LEU A 104 -17.87 0.96 -11.64
C LEU A 104 -18.14 -0.03 -12.79
N ASP A 105 -19.39 -0.27 -13.16
CA ASP A 105 -19.75 -1.13 -14.30
C ASP A 105 -19.66 -0.43 -15.67
N TYR A 106 -19.45 0.90 -15.69
CA TYR A 106 -19.26 1.63 -16.93
C TYR A 106 -17.87 1.32 -17.53
N PRO A 107 -17.74 0.99 -18.83
CA PRO A 107 -16.49 0.50 -19.39
C PRO A 107 -15.35 1.54 -19.37
N LYS A 108 -14.18 1.16 -18.84
CA LYS A 108 -12.91 1.90 -19.00
C LYS A 108 -12.27 1.53 -20.33
N ALA A 109 -12.89 1.96 -21.43
CA ALA A 109 -12.53 1.55 -22.78
C ALA A 109 -12.20 2.73 -23.70
N ALA A 110 -11.50 3.76 -23.19
CA ALA A 110 -11.26 5.00 -23.94
C ALA A 110 -10.65 4.77 -25.33
N PRO A 111 -9.62 3.91 -25.53
CA PRO A 111 -9.10 3.63 -26.86
C PRO A 111 -10.16 3.03 -27.80
N HIS A 112 -10.85 1.96 -27.37
CA HIS A 112 -11.88 1.30 -28.17
C HIS A 112 -13.08 2.22 -28.47
N ALA A 113 -13.57 2.93 -27.46
CA ALA A 113 -14.73 3.81 -27.59
C ALA A 113 -14.44 4.99 -28.53
N THR A 114 -13.31 5.66 -28.34
CA THR A 114 -12.94 6.83 -29.14
C THR A 114 -12.51 6.46 -30.55
N GLN A 115 -12.19 5.19 -30.82
CA GLN A 115 -11.93 4.69 -32.18
C GLN A 115 -13.20 4.48 -33.00
N ALA A 116 -14.33 4.18 -32.35
CA ALA A 116 -15.61 3.95 -33.01
C ALA A 116 -16.29 5.25 -33.51
N TRP A 117 -15.70 6.43 -33.27
CA TRP A 117 -16.30 7.72 -33.62
C TRP A 117 -16.74 7.83 -35.09
N GLY A 118 -16.03 7.14 -36.00
CA GLY A 118 -16.32 7.15 -37.43
C GLY A 118 -17.69 6.56 -37.78
N ASP A 119 -18.20 5.64 -36.95
CA ASP A 119 -19.52 5.02 -37.12
C ASP A 119 -20.66 5.99 -36.74
N TYR A 120 -20.32 7.12 -36.11
CA TYR A 120 -21.27 8.08 -35.54
C TYR A 120 -21.10 9.51 -36.09
N GLN A 121 -20.61 9.64 -37.32
CA GLN A 121 -20.41 10.96 -37.95
C GLN A 121 -21.70 11.78 -38.08
N HIS A 122 -22.85 11.11 -38.24
CA HIS A 122 -24.17 11.77 -38.29
C HIS A 122 -24.50 12.53 -37.01
N TRP A 123 -23.94 12.15 -35.87
CA TRP A 123 -24.08 12.93 -34.63
C TRP A 123 -23.35 14.28 -34.72
N LEU A 124 -22.12 14.30 -35.26
CA LEU A 124 -21.38 15.56 -35.43
C LEU A 124 -22.12 16.54 -36.33
N GLU A 125 -22.63 16.05 -37.46
CA GLU A 125 -23.45 16.85 -38.38
C GLU A 125 -24.68 17.44 -37.67
N SER A 126 -25.31 16.63 -36.81
CA SER A 126 -26.50 17.04 -36.08
C SER A 126 -26.21 18.06 -34.97
N PHE A 127 -24.99 18.13 -34.43
CA PHE A 127 -24.61 19.13 -33.44
C PHE A 127 -24.38 20.52 -34.02
N LEU A 128 -23.98 20.63 -35.29
CA LEU A 128 -23.65 21.93 -35.92
C LEU A 128 -24.81 22.96 -35.85
N PRO A 129 -26.09 22.59 -36.13
CA PRO A 129 -27.21 23.52 -35.99
C PRO A 129 -27.79 23.61 -34.57
N MET A 130 -27.37 22.77 -33.62
CA MET A 130 -27.94 22.78 -32.26
C MET A 130 -27.46 23.97 -31.44
N THR A 131 -28.35 24.53 -30.63
CA THR A 131 -28.03 25.56 -29.64
C THR A 131 -27.30 24.95 -28.44
N ASP A 132 -26.62 25.78 -27.63
CA ASP A 132 -26.03 25.34 -26.35
C ASP A 132 -27.08 24.69 -25.44
N GLU A 133 -28.29 25.26 -25.35
CA GLU A 133 -29.40 24.71 -24.55
C GLU A 133 -29.80 23.29 -25.00
N SER A 134 -29.83 23.05 -26.32
CA SER A 134 -30.16 21.74 -26.89
C SER A 134 -29.08 20.70 -26.54
N LEU A 135 -27.81 21.10 -26.63
CA LEU A 135 -26.68 20.24 -26.27
C LEU A 135 -26.64 19.97 -24.76
N ASP A 136 -26.87 20.98 -23.92
CA ASP A 136 -26.91 20.82 -22.46
C ASP A 136 -28.04 19.87 -22.04
N THR A 137 -29.22 20.01 -22.66
CA THR A 137 -30.36 19.12 -22.42
C THR A 137 -30.02 17.67 -22.79
N LEU A 138 -29.40 17.45 -23.96
CA LEU A 138 -28.99 16.11 -24.39
C LEU A 138 -27.95 15.51 -23.43
N GLU A 139 -26.93 16.28 -23.04
CA GLU A 139 -25.89 15.83 -22.12
C GLU A 139 -26.47 15.44 -20.76
N GLN A 140 -27.37 16.26 -20.20
CA GLN A 140 -28.04 15.97 -18.93
C GLN A 140 -28.89 14.70 -18.99
N ARG A 141 -29.66 14.51 -20.08
CA ARG A 141 -30.47 13.30 -20.28
C ARG A 141 -29.62 12.05 -20.35
N VAL A 142 -28.52 12.09 -21.10
CA VAL A 142 -27.57 10.97 -21.21
C VAL A 142 -26.94 10.66 -19.84
N LYS A 143 -26.51 11.69 -19.10
CA LYS A 143 -25.97 11.53 -17.74
C LYS A 143 -26.99 10.89 -16.79
N ALA A 144 -28.21 11.42 -16.76
CA ALA A 144 -29.28 10.89 -15.91
C ALA A 144 -29.59 9.43 -16.24
N PHE A 145 -29.73 9.11 -17.53
CA PHE A 145 -29.97 7.75 -18.00
C PHE A 145 -28.89 6.77 -17.51
N VAL A 146 -27.60 7.09 -17.69
CA VAL A 146 -26.53 6.16 -17.27
C VAL A 146 -26.47 5.99 -15.75
N LEU A 147 -26.77 7.04 -14.98
CA LEU A 147 -26.85 6.96 -13.51
C LEU A 147 -28.02 6.12 -13.02
N GLU A 148 -29.14 6.13 -13.73
CA GLU A 148 -30.31 5.30 -13.46
C GLU A 148 -30.05 3.82 -13.80
N GLN A 149 -29.39 3.55 -14.94
CA GLN A 149 -29.17 2.18 -15.41
C GLN A 149 -28.04 1.44 -14.72
N LEU A 150 -27.04 2.15 -14.17
CA LEU A 150 -25.91 1.52 -13.49
C LEU A 150 -26.04 1.66 -11.97
N PRO A 151 -25.82 0.58 -11.20
CA PRO A 151 -25.83 0.66 -9.74
C PRO A 151 -24.61 1.41 -9.21
N ALA A 152 -24.79 2.11 -8.08
CA ALA A 152 -23.70 2.69 -7.32
C ALA A 152 -22.95 1.59 -6.55
N HIS A 153 -21.63 1.50 -6.72
CA HIS A 153 -20.78 0.61 -5.94
C HIS A 153 -20.29 1.34 -4.69
N VAL A 154 -21.17 1.49 -3.70
CA VAL A 154 -20.83 2.06 -2.40
C VAL A 154 -20.47 0.92 -1.44
N ARG A 155 -19.23 0.92 -0.95
CA ARG A 155 -18.83 0.01 0.13
C ARG A 155 -19.12 0.70 1.46
N ASP A 156 -19.69 -0.05 2.39
CA ASP A 156 -19.76 0.40 3.77
C ASP A 156 -18.36 0.39 4.38
N THR A 157 -17.77 1.57 4.55
CA THR A 157 -16.47 1.75 5.19
C THR A 157 -16.59 2.11 6.67
N SER A 158 -17.82 2.20 7.21
CA SER A 158 -18.03 2.59 8.61
C SER A 158 -17.47 1.58 9.60
N ALA A 159 -17.37 0.30 9.19
CA ALA A 159 -16.76 -0.77 9.98
C ALA A 159 -15.22 -0.68 10.06
N LEU A 160 -14.56 -0.02 9.11
CA LEU A 160 -13.10 0.17 9.10
C LEU A 160 -12.76 1.44 9.87
N ARG A 161 -12.82 1.39 11.20
CA ARG A 161 -12.25 2.46 12.03
C ARG A 161 -10.73 2.44 11.85
N ARG A 162 -10.15 3.57 11.45
CA ARG A 162 -8.70 3.77 11.56
C ARG A 162 -8.34 3.79 13.04
N GLU A 163 -7.83 2.68 13.54
CA GLU A 163 -7.29 2.61 14.89
C GLU A 163 -5.90 3.26 14.92
N PRO A 164 -5.52 3.91 16.03
CA PRO A 164 -4.16 4.39 16.22
C PRO A 164 -3.19 3.22 16.14
N LEU A 165 -1.96 3.46 15.69
CA LEU A 165 -0.89 2.47 15.63
C LEU A 165 -0.33 2.18 17.04
N ARG A 166 -1.18 1.63 17.92
CA ARG A 166 -0.97 1.55 19.38
C ARG A 166 0.35 0.88 19.76
N PHE A 167 0.69 -0.24 19.13
CA PHE A 167 1.93 -0.94 19.44
C PHE A 167 3.15 -0.19 18.91
N SER A 168 3.03 0.48 17.75
CA SER A 168 4.07 1.40 17.26
C SER A 168 4.30 2.55 18.24
N LEU A 169 3.23 3.19 18.72
CA LEU A 169 3.31 4.26 19.72
C LEU A 169 3.93 3.76 21.02
N PHE A 170 3.57 2.54 21.46
CA PHE A 170 4.20 1.89 22.61
C PHE A 170 5.71 1.69 22.40
N LEU A 171 6.10 1.11 21.27
CA LEU A 171 7.50 0.90 20.91
C LEU A 171 8.29 2.19 20.82
N GLN A 172 7.68 3.33 20.52
CA GLN A 172 8.38 4.62 20.45
C GLN A 172 8.40 5.36 21.78
N ASN A 173 7.25 5.45 22.46
CA ASN A 173 7.04 6.42 23.52
C ASN A 173 6.99 5.79 24.92
N PHE A 174 6.85 4.47 25.04
CA PHE A 174 6.84 3.84 26.36
C PHE A 174 8.24 3.86 26.98
N ASP A 175 8.34 4.37 28.21
CA ASP A 175 9.59 4.36 28.97
C ASP A 175 9.90 2.96 29.52
N LEU A 176 10.78 2.25 28.80
CA LEU A 176 11.23 0.92 29.22
C LEU A 176 12.18 0.97 30.43
N SER A 177 12.78 2.12 30.79
CA SER A 177 13.90 2.17 31.75
C SER A 177 13.53 1.73 33.18
N THR A 178 14.02 0.57 33.63
CA THR A 178 13.64 0.01 34.94
C THR A 178 14.23 0.77 36.13
N SER A 179 15.31 1.53 35.95
CA SER A 179 15.96 2.30 37.02
C SER A 179 15.09 3.42 37.58
N ARG A 180 14.03 3.82 36.86
CA ARG A 180 13.14 4.92 37.23
C ARG A 180 11.86 4.46 37.93
N HIS A 181 11.57 3.16 37.97
CA HIS A 181 10.26 2.64 38.37
C HIS A 181 10.37 1.59 39.48
N ARG A 182 9.99 2.00 40.70
CA ARG A 182 10.10 1.18 41.90
C ARG A 182 9.15 -0.01 41.84
N GLY A 183 9.67 -1.22 42.06
CA GLY A 183 8.86 -2.45 42.15
C GLY A 183 8.76 -3.25 40.86
N GLU A 184 9.32 -2.75 39.75
CA GLU A 184 9.43 -3.50 38.49
C GLU A 184 10.69 -4.35 38.45
N LYS A 185 10.60 -5.54 37.83
CA LYS A 185 11.77 -6.37 37.57
C LYS A 185 12.47 -5.86 36.31
N SER A 186 13.79 -5.73 36.39
CA SER A 186 14.63 -5.43 35.21
C SER A 186 14.37 -6.44 34.10
N GLY A 187 14.19 -5.98 32.86
CA GLY A 187 13.89 -6.81 31.68
C GLY A 187 12.40 -7.06 31.42
N ALA A 188 11.52 -6.95 32.43
CA ALA A 188 10.13 -7.40 32.31
C ALA A 188 9.31 -6.66 31.26
N ALA A 189 9.42 -5.33 31.21
CA ALA A 189 8.72 -4.53 30.22
C ALA A 189 9.19 -4.87 28.79
N TYR A 190 10.50 -5.05 28.60
CA TYR A 190 11.06 -5.30 27.28
C TYR A 190 10.79 -6.72 26.79
N GLN A 191 10.92 -7.73 27.65
CA GLN A 191 10.53 -9.10 27.30
C GLN A 191 9.03 -9.19 26.94
N GLY A 192 8.15 -8.50 27.67
CA GLY A 192 6.74 -8.42 27.30
C GLY A 192 6.49 -7.74 25.95
N THR A 193 7.32 -6.74 25.61
CA THR A 193 7.28 -6.06 24.31
C THR A 193 7.67 -7.02 23.19
N VAL A 194 8.78 -7.74 23.35
CA VAL A 194 9.26 -8.73 22.36
C VAL A 194 8.27 -9.89 22.23
N PHE A 195 7.65 -10.33 23.33
CA PHE A 195 6.59 -11.34 23.30
C PHE A 195 5.40 -10.87 22.46
N GLY A 196 4.94 -9.63 22.67
CA GLY A 196 3.86 -9.03 21.87
C GLY A 196 4.23 -8.94 20.39
N TYR A 197 5.47 -8.53 20.08
CA TYR A 197 5.99 -8.47 18.72
C TYR A 197 5.99 -9.85 18.04
N ILE A 198 6.63 -10.86 18.63
CA ILE A 198 6.73 -12.21 18.06
C ILE A 198 5.33 -12.85 17.92
N ARG A 199 4.45 -12.66 18.92
CA ARG A 199 3.09 -13.20 18.88
C ARG A 199 2.26 -12.66 17.72
N ALA A 200 2.45 -11.39 17.38
CA ALA A 200 1.78 -10.77 16.24
C ALA A 200 2.47 -11.12 14.92
N ASP A 201 3.80 -11.16 14.89
CA ASP A 201 4.58 -11.41 13.66
C ASP A 201 4.49 -12.85 13.20
N ALA A 202 4.64 -13.79 14.12
CA ALA A 202 4.56 -15.23 13.90
C ALA A 202 3.25 -15.79 14.47
N ALA A 203 2.11 -15.20 14.10
CA ALA A 203 0.80 -15.55 14.66
C ALA A 203 0.36 -17.02 14.47
N HIS A 204 0.99 -17.72 13.52
CA HIS A 204 0.76 -19.13 13.20
C HIS A 204 1.53 -20.11 14.11
N LEU A 205 2.49 -19.63 14.91
CA LEU A 205 3.28 -20.44 15.84
C LEU A 205 2.67 -20.42 17.25
N GLN A 206 2.93 -21.48 18.03
CA GLN A 206 2.70 -21.48 19.46
C GLN A 206 3.82 -20.74 20.17
N ILE A 207 3.53 -19.58 20.78
CA ILE A 207 4.53 -18.77 21.46
C ILE A 207 4.53 -19.07 22.96
N GLU A 208 5.68 -19.47 23.48
CA GLU A 208 5.92 -19.77 24.88
C GLU A 208 6.90 -18.77 25.49
N THR A 209 6.63 -18.36 26.73
CA THR A 209 7.52 -17.51 27.53
C THR A 209 7.19 -17.69 29.00
N ALA A 210 8.09 -17.28 29.89
CA ALA A 210 7.81 -17.24 31.33
C ALA A 210 8.28 -15.93 31.96
N ARG A 211 8.02 -15.79 33.26
CA ARG A 211 8.38 -14.59 34.01
C ARG A 211 9.88 -14.34 33.98
N VAL A 212 10.25 -13.07 34.04
CA VAL A 212 11.65 -12.70 34.20
C VAL A 212 12.16 -13.21 35.55
N ARG A 213 13.39 -13.75 35.54
CA ARG A 213 14.07 -14.39 36.68
C ARG A 213 13.34 -15.64 37.20
N SER A 214 12.51 -16.28 36.38
CA SER A 214 12.06 -17.66 36.64
C SER A 214 13.02 -18.64 35.95
N ALA A 215 13.35 -19.75 36.60
CA ALA A 215 14.33 -20.72 36.10
C ALA A 215 13.77 -21.54 34.92
N GLY A 216 13.67 -20.92 33.74
CA GLY A 216 13.06 -21.48 32.52
C GLY A 216 13.77 -22.70 31.93
N LYS A 217 15.07 -22.89 32.21
CA LYS A 217 15.84 -24.07 31.75
C LYS A 217 15.26 -25.41 32.25
N ARG A 218 14.45 -25.42 33.32
CA ARG A 218 13.80 -26.64 33.83
C ARG A 218 12.56 -27.06 33.01
N GLU A 219 12.07 -26.19 32.14
CA GLU A 219 10.89 -26.40 31.30
C GLU A 219 11.25 -26.74 29.85
N GLY A 220 12.54 -26.93 29.54
CA GLY A 220 13.01 -27.29 28.19
C GLY A 220 13.07 -26.12 27.21
N ARG A 221 12.90 -24.88 27.67
CA ARG A 221 13.02 -23.68 26.83
C ARG A 221 14.48 -23.34 26.53
N ILE A 222 14.72 -22.84 25.32
CA ILE A 222 16.05 -22.41 24.86
C ILE A 222 16.26 -20.93 25.16
N GLY A 223 15.29 -20.08 24.78
CA GLY A 223 15.35 -18.63 24.98
C GLY A 223 14.39 -18.12 26.05
N ASP A 224 14.34 -16.78 26.16
CA ASP A 224 13.32 -16.08 26.94
C ASP A 224 11.92 -16.24 26.33
N ILE A 225 11.86 -16.30 24.99
CA ILE A 225 10.63 -16.51 24.21
C ILE A 225 10.92 -17.55 23.12
N ASP A 226 10.15 -18.63 23.10
CA ASP A 226 10.24 -19.69 22.10
C ASP A 226 8.94 -19.72 21.25
N ALA A 227 9.07 -20.02 19.96
CA ALA A 227 7.97 -20.14 19.03
C ALA A 227 8.03 -21.51 18.36
N LEU A 228 6.99 -22.32 18.56
CA LEU A 228 6.91 -23.70 18.11
C LEU A 228 5.90 -23.87 16.97
N ASN A 229 6.17 -24.85 16.10
CA ASN A 229 5.20 -25.43 15.20
C ASN A 229 4.92 -26.88 15.63
N GLY A 230 3.89 -27.07 16.43
CA GLY A 230 3.67 -28.34 17.12
C GLY A 230 4.73 -28.53 18.21
N GLN A 231 5.60 -29.53 18.03
CA GLN A 231 6.73 -29.79 18.95
C GLN A 231 8.07 -29.24 18.44
N GLN A 232 8.12 -28.77 17.19
CA GLN A 232 9.35 -28.29 16.58
C GLN A 232 9.58 -26.82 16.95
N LEU A 233 10.75 -26.51 17.49
CA LEU A 233 11.18 -25.12 17.68
C LEU A 233 11.46 -24.46 16.33
N VAL A 234 10.87 -23.29 16.09
CA VAL A 234 11.03 -22.54 14.83
C VAL A 234 11.74 -21.23 15.07
N ILE A 235 11.42 -20.53 16.15
CA ILE A 235 12.09 -19.29 16.57
C ILE A 235 12.41 -19.39 18.05
N SER A 236 13.60 -18.97 18.46
CA SER A 236 13.93 -18.75 19.86
C SER A 236 14.53 -17.36 20.00
N ALA A 237 14.14 -16.62 21.03
CA ALA A 237 14.57 -15.25 21.24
C ALA A 237 15.16 -15.07 22.64
N GLU A 238 16.39 -14.56 22.68
CA GLU A 238 17.09 -14.12 23.89
C GLU A 238 16.94 -12.59 24.01
N VAL A 239 16.39 -12.09 25.12
CA VAL A 239 15.98 -10.68 25.25
C VAL A 239 16.87 -9.93 26.25
N LYS A 240 17.55 -8.89 25.77
CA LYS A 240 18.41 -8.02 26.58
C LYS A 240 17.90 -6.58 26.60
N GLN A 241 17.73 -6.03 27.79
CA GLN A 241 17.27 -4.65 27.96
C GLN A 241 18.44 -3.66 28.09
N TYR A 242 19.40 -3.72 27.16
CA TYR A 242 20.55 -2.82 27.07
C TYR A 242 21.14 -2.85 25.65
N ILE A 243 22.17 -2.03 25.42
CA ILE A 243 22.93 -2.04 24.16
C ILE A 243 24.01 -3.11 24.28
N ILE A 244 23.99 -4.11 23.39
CA ILE A 244 24.99 -5.19 23.40
C ILE A 244 26.27 -4.73 22.70
N LYS A 245 27.39 -4.96 23.38
CA LYS A 245 28.75 -4.72 22.89
C LYS A 245 29.44 -6.02 22.50
N GLU A 246 30.55 -5.89 21.79
CA GLU A 246 31.29 -7.03 21.23
C GLU A 246 31.87 -7.96 22.31
N ASP A 247 32.29 -7.40 23.45
CA ASP A 247 32.81 -8.16 24.59
C ASP A 247 31.74 -8.99 25.31
N GLU A 248 30.47 -8.73 25.06
CA GLU A 248 29.32 -9.48 25.60
C GLU A 248 28.82 -10.57 24.64
N VAL A 249 29.31 -10.61 23.39
CA VAL A 249 28.88 -11.60 22.38
C VAL A 249 29.20 -13.06 22.79
N PRO A 250 30.33 -13.38 23.44
CA PRO A 250 30.60 -14.74 23.90
C PRO A 250 29.53 -15.32 24.84
N ASP A 251 28.76 -14.47 25.55
CA ASP A 251 27.68 -14.93 26.44
C ASP A 251 26.53 -15.64 25.67
N PHE A 252 26.49 -15.51 24.34
CA PHE A 252 25.46 -16.11 23.48
C PHE A 252 25.88 -17.45 22.84
N GLU A 253 27.08 -17.98 23.12
CA GLU A 253 27.58 -19.24 22.53
C GLU A 253 26.69 -20.46 22.85
N ASP A 254 26.25 -20.58 24.11
CA ASP A 254 25.34 -21.66 24.54
C ASP A 254 23.99 -21.57 23.80
N PHE A 255 23.45 -20.36 23.67
CA PHE A 255 22.21 -20.09 22.96
C PHE A 255 22.32 -20.41 21.47
N ALA A 256 23.38 -19.92 20.80
CA ALA A 256 23.65 -20.21 19.39
C ALA A 256 23.74 -21.71 19.12
N THR A 257 24.45 -22.44 19.99
CA THR A 257 24.61 -23.89 19.88
C THR A 257 23.25 -24.61 20.00
N GLN A 258 22.44 -24.24 20.99
CA GLN A 258 21.13 -24.85 21.21
C GLN A 258 20.16 -24.57 20.05
N VAL A 259 20.11 -23.32 19.56
CA VAL A 259 19.31 -22.95 18.38
C VAL A 259 19.74 -23.73 17.13
N ALA A 260 21.05 -23.82 16.89
CA ALA A 260 21.59 -24.53 15.74
C ALA A 260 21.27 -26.04 15.77
N ASN A 261 21.29 -26.65 16.95
CA ASN A 261 20.94 -28.06 17.14
C ASN A 261 19.47 -28.35 16.78
N GLU A 262 18.57 -27.40 17.02
CA GLU A 262 17.15 -27.51 16.64
C GLU A 262 16.86 -27.06 15.19
N GLY A 263 17.84 -26.46 14.51
CA GLY A 263 17.64 -25.84 13.19
C GLY A 263 16.66 -24.67 13.21
N ALA A 264 16.52 -24.00 14.36
CA ALA A 264 15.61 -22.87 14.56
C ALA A 264 16.24 -21.54 14.15
N LEU A 265 15.42 -20.49 14.02
CA LEU A 265 15.88 -19.10 13.91
C LEU A 265 16.17 -18.54 15.31
N GLY A 266 17.44 -18.25 15.61
CA GLY A 266 17.83 -17.63 16.87
C GLY A 266 17.84 -16.12 16.76
N LEU A 267 17.02 -15.45 17.58
CA LEU A 267 16.97 -14.00 17.67
C LEU A 267 17.69 -13.54 18.94
N VAL A 268 18.59 -12.58 18.80
CA VAL A 268 19.06 -11.79 19.95
C VAL A 268 18.36 -10.44 19.87
N VAL A 269 17.48 -10.15 20.83
CA VAL A 269 16.64 -8.96 20.81
C VAL A 269 17.14 -7.99 21.88
N ALA A 270 17.67 -6.84 21.48
CA ALA A 270 18.28 -5.87 22.38
C ALA A 270 17.73 -4.46 22.19
N LEU A 271 18.03 -3.52 23.10
CA LEU A 271 17.66 -2.12 22.85
C LEU A 271 18.39 -1.59 21.62
N ASP A 272 19.68 -1.91 21.50
CA ASP A 272 20.50 -1.68 20.31
C ASP A 272 21.76 -2.57 20.32
N PHE A 273 22.61 -2.44 19.30
CA PHE A 273 23.87 -3.18 19.15
C PHE A 273 24.98 -2.25 18.67
N THR A 274 26.21 -2.46 19.14
CA THR A 274 27.36 -1.90 18.42
C THR A 274 27.47 -2.55 17.02
N PRO A 275 28.01 -1.86 16.00
CA PRO A 275 28.18 -2.44 14.68
C PRO A 275 29.00 -3.75 14.68
N THR A 276 30.02 -3.82 15.54
CA THR A 276 30.85 -5.02 15.69
C THR A 276 30.10 -6.16 16.37
N ALA A 277 29.35 -5.89 17.44
CA ALA A 277 28.50 -6.90 18.09
C ALA A 277 27.44 -7.47 17.14
N ARG A 278 26.79 -6.61 16.35
CA ARG A 278 25.80 -7.02 15.34
C ARG A 278 26.41 -7.98 14.32
N THR A 279 27.63 -7.68 13.84
CA THR A 279 28.34 -8.52 12.87
C THR A 279 28.77 -9.84 13.50
N ALA A 280 29.30 -9.81 14.72
CA ALA A 280 29.74 -11.00 15.45
C ALA A 280 28.58 -11.97 15.73
N LEU A 281 27.41 -11.47 16.19
CA LEU A 281 26.21 -12.31 16.39
C LEU A 281 25.76 -13.01 15.10
N LYS A 282 25.76 -12.30 13.96
CA LYS A 282 25.46 -12.92 12.65
C LYS A 282 26.45 -14.01 12.28
N SER A 283 27.73 -13.83 12.58
CA SER A 283 28.74 -14.87 12.32
C SER A 283 28.54 -16.14 13.15
N MET A 284 27.83 -16.04 14.30
CA MET A 284 27.43 -17.18 15.13
C MET A 284 26.11 -17.84 14.67
N GLY A 285 25.50 -17.39 13.57
CA GLY A 285 24.21 -17.91 13.10
C GLY A 285 22.98 -17.35 13.83
N LEU A 286 23.13 -16.25 14.58
CA LEU A 286 22.05 -15.56 15.26
C LEU A 286 21.64 -14.29 14.50
N GLU A 287 20.36 -13.91 14.57
CA GLU A 287 19.87 -12.66 13.99
C GLU A 287 19.66 -11.60 15.09
N PRO A 288 20.46 -10.51 15.09
CA PRO A 288 20.28 -9.38 16.00
C PRO A 288 19.10 -8.51 15.57
N LEU A 289 18.19 -8.25 16.51
CA LEU A 289 16.99 -7.43 16.32
C LEU A 289 16.94 -6.31 17.37
N SER A 290 17.09 -5.06 16.95
CA SER A 290 17.02 -3.90 17.86
C SER A 290 15.59 -3.39 18.05
N ARG A 291 15.42 -2.44 18.97
CA ARG A 291 14.16 -1.70 19.11
C ARG A 291 13.81 -0.93 17.83
N SER A 292 14.79 -0.32 17.16
CA SER A 292 14.58 0.41 15.90
C SER A 292 14.25 -0.52 14.73
N ASP A 293 14.82 -1.72 14.71
CA ASP A 293 14.46 -2.77 13.74
C ASP A 293 12.97 -3.16 13.91
N MET A 294 12.54 -3.44 15.16
CA MET A 294 11.13 -3.72 15.46
C MET A 294 10.20 -2.58 15.08
N GLN A 295 10.55 -1.32 15.37
CA GLN A 295 9.75 -0.15 14.95
C GLN A 295 9.60 -0.08 13.43
N SER A 296 10.69 -0.34 12.70
CA SER A 296 10.71 -0.33 11.22
C SER A 296 9.83 -1.42 10.62
N HIS A 297 9.68 -2.57 11.29
CA HIS A 297 8.75 -3.63 10.89
C HIS A 297 7.30 -3.28 11.25
N VAL A 298 7.08 -2.83 12.49
CA VAL A 298 5.74 -2.55 13.04
C VAL A 298 5.04 -1.40 12.33
N ARG A 299 5.78 -0.42 11.77
CA ARG A 299 5.16 0.68 10.99
C ARG A 299 4.38 0.19 9.76
N LEU A 300 4.69 -1.01 9.25
CA LEU A 300 4.03 -1.60 8.09
C LEU A 300 2.84 -2.49 8.48
N TRP A 301 2.61 -2.70 9.78
CA TRP A 301 1.53 -3.54 10.26
C TRP A 301 0.18 -2.82 10.17
N ASP A 302 -0.84 -3.54 9.72
CA ASP A 302 -2.22 -3.08 9.82
C ASP A 302 -2.72 -3.02 11.27
N ALA A 303 -3.90 -2.41 11.45
CA ALA A 303 -4.52 -2.24 12.75
C ALA A 303 -4.81 -3.57 13.49
N LEU A 304 -5.13 -4.65 12.77
CA LEU A 304 -5.40 -5.95 13.40
C LEU A 304 -4.11 -6.54 13.97
N LYS A 305 -3.02 -6.51 13.21
CA LYS A 305 -1.72 -7.01 13.68
C LYS A 305 -1.18 -6.18 14.85
N GLN A 306 -1.36 -4.86 14.82
CA GLN A 306 -1.09 -3.96 15.96
C GLN A 306 -1.90 -4.36 17.21
N ARG A 307 -3.19 -4.65 17.04
CA ARG A 307 -4.08 -5.07 18.15
C ARG A 307 -3.64 -6.38 18.78
N VAL A 308 -3.30 -7.38 17.97
CA VAL A 308 -2.78 -8.67 18.46
C VAL A 308 -1.52 -8.46 19.30
N ALA A 309 -0.61 -7.58 18.88
CA ALA A 309 0.60 -7.28 19.63
C ALA A 309 0.30 -6.63 21.00
N VAL A 310 -0.63 -5.67 21.03
CA VAL A 310 -1.09 -5.03 22.28
C VAL A 310 -1.74 -6.05 23.20
N GLU A 311 -2.66 -6.87 22.69
CA GLU A 311 -3.35 -7.90 23.48
C GLU A 311 -2.36 -8.92 24.06
N ALA A 312 -1.36 -9.34 23.28
CA ALA A 312 -0.30 -10.22 23.72
C ALA A 312 0.59 -9.59 24.81
N LEU A 313 0.98 -8.32 24.64
CA LEU A 313 1.70 -7.56 25.68
C LEU A 313 0.88 -7.46 26.97
N LEU A 314 -0.40 -7.13 26.87
CA LEU A 314 -1.32 -7.06 28.02
C LEU A 314 -1.47 -8.42 28.69
N TYR A 315 -1.60 -9.50 27.92
CA TYR A 315 -1.60 -10.86 28.45
C TYR A 315 -0.31 -11.18 29.20
N TYR A 316 0.85 -10.84 28.64
CA TYR A 316 2.13 -11.05 29.30
C TYR A 316 2.19 -10.35 30.66
N VAL A 317 1.94 -9.05 30.72
CA VAL A 317 2.08 -8.29 31.98
C VAL A 317 1.03 -8.70 33.03
N THR A 318 -0.17 -9.10 32.60
CA THR A 318 -1.28 -9.46 33.50
C THR A 318 -1.26 -10.91 33.95
N ARG A 319 -0.91 -11.86 33.08
CA ARG A 319 -1.04 -13.31 33.32
C ARG A 319 0.29 -14.00 33.50
N ILE A 320 1.29 -13.63 32.71
CA ILE A 320 2.62 -14.23 32.79
C ILE A 320 3.42 -13.55 33.89
N GLU A 321 3.88 -12.31 33.72
CA GLU A 321 4.76 -11.62 34.67
C GLU A 321 4.09 -11.35 36.03
N GLN A 322 2.82 -10.95 36.01
CA GLN A 322 2.03 -10.61 37.20
C GLN A 322 2.69 -9.56 38.12
N ASN A 323 3.36 -8.58 37.52
CA ASN A 323 3.92 -7.43 38.24
C ASN A 323 2.92 -6.26 38.19
N ALA A 324 2.30 -5.94 39.32
CA ALA A 324 1.25 -4.91 39.38
C ALA A 324 1.74 -3.51 38.94
N PRO A 325 2.90 -2.99 39.41
CA PRO A 325 3.41 -1.69 38.94
C PRO A 325 3.57 -1.60 37.42
N LEU A 326 4.20 -2.61 36.81
CA LEU A 326 4.38 -2.66 35.35
C LEU A 326 3.03 -2.72 34.62
N ARG A 327 2.14 -3.63 35.07
CA ARG A 327 0.79 -3.76 34.49
C ARG A 327 0.06 -2.42 34.49
N ASP A 328 0.06 -1.72 35.61
CA ASP A 328 -0.68 -0.47 35.77
C ASP A 328 -0.13 0.63 34.86
N ARG A 329 1.20 0.72 34.69
CA ARG A 329 1.83 1.65 33.74
C ARG A 329 1.50 1.34 32.28
N VAL A 330 1.54 0.06 31.89
CA VAL A 330 1.20 -0.35 30.52
C VAL A 330 -0.27 -0.06 30.23
N MET A 331 -1.18 -0.37 31.15
CA MET A 331 -2.60 -0.06 31.02
C MET A 331 -2.85 1.45 30.94
N ALA A 332 -2.20 2.24 31.79
CA ALA A 332 -2.31 3.69 31.78
C ALA A 332 -1.83 4.30 30.46
N PHE A 333 -0.72 3.80 29.90
CA PHE A 333 -0.20 4.24 28.62
C PHE A 333 -1.20 4.01 27.48
N PHE A 334 -1.82 2.84 27.38
CA PHE A 334 -2.83 2.58 26.35
C PHE A 334 -4.12 3.36 26.57
N ALA A 335 -4.54 3.57 27.83
CA ALA A 335 -5.69 4.41 28.15
C ALA A 335 -5.49 5.87 27.71
N ASP A 336 -4.27 6.40 27.85
CA ASP A 336 -3.92 7.74 27.37
C ASP A 336 -4.01 7.84 25.83
N ILE A 337 -3.47 6.86 25.09
CA ILE A 337 -3.62 6.79 23.62
C ILE A 337 -5.10 6.76 23.21
N GLU A 338 -5.92 5.98 23.92
CA GLU A 338 -7.36 5.91 23.66
C GLU A 338 -8.07 7.24 23.90
N ALA A 339 -7.75 7.93 24.98
CA ALA A 339 -8.28 9.26 25.28
C ALA A 339 -7.89 10.29 24.20
N GLN A 340 -6.62 10.31 23.78
CA GLN A 340 -6.13 11.18 22.71
C GLN A 340 -6.83 10.90 21.37
N THR A 341 -7.00 9.62 21.03
CA THR A 341 -7.71 9.20 19.81
C THR A 341 -9.17 9.63 19.83
N ALA A 342 -9.85 9.50 20.98
CA ALA A 342 -11.23 9.93 21.14
C ALA A 342 -11.37 11.46 21.00
N ALA A 343 -10.43 12.23 21.58
CA ALA A 343 -10.38 13.67 21.41
C ALA A 343 -10.15 14.06 19.94
N ALA A 344 -9.25 13.36 19.23
CA ALA A 344 -9.01 13.61 17.81
C ALA A 344 -10.24 13.33 16.94
N ALA A 345 -10.95 12.24 17.22
CA ALA A 345 -12.21 11.92 16.54
C ALA A 345 -13.31 12.97 16.80
N ALA A 346 -13.28 13.64 17.95
CA ALA A 346 -14.18 14.75 18.29
C ALA A 346 -13.74 16.11 17.69
N GLY A 347 -12.62 16.15 16.95
CA GLY A 347 -12.08 17.37 16.34
C GLY A 347 -11.40 18.31 17.34
N THR A 348 -11.07 17.83 18.55
CA THR A 348 -10.46 18.64 19.61
C THR A 348 -8.96 18.39 19.77
N ALA A 349 -8.38 17.45 19.01
CA ALA A 349 -6.95 17.15 18.96
C ALA A 349 -6.55 16.54 17.60
N GLU A 350 -5.25 16.38 17.35
CA GLU A 350 -4.73 15.56 16.25
C GLU A 350 -4.57 14.10 16.69
N LEU A 351 -4.62 13.16 15.74
CA LEU A 351 -4.39 11.75 16.04
C LEU A 351 -2.93 11.56 16.51
N PRO A 352 -2.68 10.70 17.51
CA PRO A 352 -1.32 10.39 17.92
C PRO A 352 -0.63 9.62 16.79
N GLU A 353 0.32 10.26 16.12
CA GLU A 353 1.13 9.65 15.09
C GLU A 353 2.51 9.24 15.63
N PRO A 354 3.05 8.10 15.18
CA PRO A 354 4.44 7.77 15.44
C PRO A 354 5.37 8.84 14.84
N THR A 355 6.43 9.22 15.57
CA THR A 355 7.41 10.18 15.04
C THR A 355 8.19 9.56 13.89
N ALA A 356 8.44 10.36 12.84
CA ALA A 356 9.07 9.92 11.60
C ALA A 356 10.61 9.89 11.65
N ASP A 357 11.22 10.05 12.83
CA ASP A 357 12.67 10.15 13.00
C ASP A 357 13.33 8.78 12.89
N LEU A 358 13.46 8.31 11.65
CA LEU A 358 14.43 7.31 11.26
C LEU A 358 15.55 8.07 10.54
N GLU A 359 16.68 8.29 11.24
CA GLU A 359 17.92 8.53 10.52
C GLU A 359 18.12 7.36 9.58
N VAL A 360 18.04 7.64 8.28
CA VAL A 360 18.46 6.73 7.22
C VAL A 360 19.93 6.46 7.45
N ILE A 361 20.25 5.34 8.10
CA ILE A 361 21.62 4.82 8.12
C ILE A 361 21.93 4.50 6.67
N SER A 362 22.71 5.39 6.07
CA SER A 362 23.23 5.24 4.72
C SER A 362 23.99 3.92 4.61
N GLU A 363 23.87 3.28 3.45
CA GLU A 363 24.50 2.00 3.12
C GLU A 363 25.95 1.94 3.60
N PRO A 364 26.43 0.81 4.16
CA PRO A 364 27.85 0.65 4.39
C PRO A 364 28.56 0.70 3.04
N ALA A 365 29.61 1.53 2.97
CA ALA A 365 30.48 1.65 1.83
C ALA A 365 30.91 0.26 1.34
N ALA A 366 30.82 0.06 0.02
CA ALA A 366 31.25 -1.15 -0.65
C ALA A 366 32.63 -1.59 -0.15
N ILE A 367 32.69 -2.77 0.45
CA ILE A 367 33.95 -3.46 0.75
C ILE A 367 34.55 -3.82 -0.61
N GLU A 368 35.65 -3.16 -0.99
CA GLU A 368 36.47 -3.60 -2.13
C GLU A 368 36.93 -5.03 -1.86
N ALA A 369 36.54 -5.94 -2.76
CA ALA A 369 37.03 -7.30 -2.75
C ALA A 369 38.56 -7.28 -2.96
N PRO A 370 39.34 -8.04 -2.16
CA PRO A 370 40.78 -8.14 -2.40
C PRO A 370 41.03 -8.80 -3.75
N ALA A 371 41.93 -8.20 -4.52
CA ALA A 371 42.35 -8.70 -5.82
C ALA A 371 42.87 -10.14 -5.70
N VAL A 372 42.18 -11.07 -6.35
CA VAL A 372 42.64 -12.44 -6.55
C VAL A 372 43.82 -12.39 -7.52
N THR A 373 45.05 -12.39 -7.00
CA THR A 373 46.23 -12.75 -7.78
C THR A 373 46.13 -14.22 -8.18
N ALA A 374 45.93 -14.46 -9.47
CA ALA A 374 45.97 -15.79 -10.04
C ALA A 374 47.37 -16.39 -9.90
N GLU A 375 47.51 -17.46 -9.13
CA GLU A 375 48.67 -18.35 -9.20
C GLU A 375 48.72 -19.04 -10.58
N PRO A 376 49.92 -19.19 -11.17
CA PRO A 376 50.07 -19.88 -12.44
C PRO A 376 49.87 -21.40 -12.28
N ALA A 377 49.09 -21.97 -13.20
CA ALA A 377 48.75 -23.38 -13.24
C ALA A 377 49.99 -24.30 -13.24
N GLU A 378 50.03 -25.20 -12.26
CA GLU A 378 50.98 -26.30 -12.15
C GLU A 378 50.78 -27.27 -13.33
N GLN A 379 51.83 -27.50 -14.11
CA GLN A 379 51.82 -28.46 -15.22
C GLN A 379 51.72 -29.90 -14.70
N PRO A 380 50.93 -30.78 -15.34
CA PRO A 380 50.88 -32.18 -14.97
C PRO A 380 52.19 -32.89 -15.39
N PRO A 381 52.61 -33.95 -14.66
CA PRO A 381 53.86 -34.63 -14.91
C PRO A 381 53.84 -35.35 -16.26
N ARG A 382 54.95 -35.20 -17.01
CA ARG A 382 55.23 -35.97 -18.22
C ARG A 382 55.39 -37.45 -17.85
N SER A 383 54.62 -38.30 -18.51
CA SER A 383 54.85 -39.74 -18.55
C SER A 383 56.19 -40.05 -19.21
N GLU A 384 57.08 -40.70 -18.46
CA GLU A 384 58.26 -41.37 -19.01
C GLU A 384 57.80 -42.60 -19.82
N GLN A 385 58.08 -42.56 -21.12
CA GLN A 385 58.32 -43.73 -21.96
C GLN A 385 59.57 -43.42 -22.78
N GLY A 386 60.63 -44.22 -22.59
CA GLY A 386 61.86 -44.19 -23.38
C GLY A 386 63.11 -44.06 -22.54
#